data_AF-R5BQ74-F1
#
_entry.id   AF-R5BQ74-F1
#
_cell.length_a   1.000
_cell.length_b   1.000
_cell.length_c   1.000
_cell.angle_alpha   90.00
_cell.angle_beta   90.00
_cell.angle_gamma   90.00
#
_symmetry.space_group_name_H-M   'P 1'
#
loop_
_entity.id
_entity.type
_entity.pdbx_description
1 polymer ?
#
loop_
_entity_poly.entity_id
_entity_poly.type
_entity_poly.pdbx_seq_one_letter_code
_entity_poly.pdbx_strand_id
1 'polypeptide(L)'
;MYCTKCGAKLGEGSRFCSKCGTAVGEIAMPDVSEPAQPKKEQQGEQFKKDSQFSQPVYVEEPVADDSSDGNQPKEVGVNNQVPAAKPQSSNTHYANWENGEGYPPNWVGSLSLIDNYIMCLKDKYADFKGRATRGEFWRFVLAQWVVGSLLTLIFSVISDFGSIISSVIGLAFIIPSIAVQVRRLHDIGRTGWWYLIVFVPFGVIVLLIFSIQQSQPETNQYGPLPDYSNYEKSEFSSRYFGKI
;
A
#
# COMPACT_ATOMS: atom_id res chain seq x y z
N MET A 1 0.35 -31.09 31.56
CA MET A 1 -0.52 -29.89 31.63
C MET A 1 -1.25 -29.69 30.29
N TYR A 2 -2.07 -28.65 30.12
CA TYR A 2 -2.74 -28.31 28.85
C TYR A 2 -2.57 -26.82 28.54
N CYS A 3 -2.52 -26.45 27.25
CA CYS A 3 -2.35 -25.06 26.83
C CYS A 3 -3.66 -24.28 26.94
N THR A 4 -3.65 -23.17 27.68
CA THR A 4 -4.81 -22.28 27.89
C THR A 4 -5.34 -21.63 26.63
N LYS A 5 -4.53 -21.50 25.55
CA LYS A 5 -4.95 -20.88 24.28
C LYS A 5 -5.55 -21.86 23.27
N CYS A 6 -5.15 -23.14 23.28
CA CYS A 6 -5.53 -24.09 22.22
C CYS A 6 -5.88 -25.51 22.70
N GLY A 7 -5.95 -25.75 24.02
CA GLY A 7 -6.31 -27.05 24.59
C GLY A 7 -5.30 -28.19 24.38
N ALA A 8 -4.20 -27.97 23.64
CA ALA A 8 -3.21 -29.02 23.37
C ALA A 8 -2.53 -29.51 24.66
N LYS A 9 -2.33 -30.83 24.78
CA LYS A 9 -1.60 -31.46 25.89
C LYS A 9 -0.13 -31.03 25.84
N LEU A 10 0.37 -30.51 26.96
CA LEU A 10 1.74 -30.05 27.15
C LEU A 10 2.56 -31.13 27.86
N GLY A 11 3.80 -31.31 27.40
CA GLY A 11 4.81 -32.12 28.08
C GLY A 11 5.28 -31.47 29.38
N GLU A 12 5.94 -32.26 30.23
CA GLU A 12 6.53 -31.74 31.46
C GLU A 12 7.76 -30.87 31.13
N GLY A 13 7.93 -29.74 31.83
CA GLY A 13 8.96 -28.75 31.55
C GLY A 13 8.79 -27.91 30.27
N SER A 14 7.73 -28.09 29.47
CA SER A 14 7.60 -27.36 28.20
C SER A 14 7.24 -25.88 28.41
N ARG A 15 8.23 -24.97 28.25
CA ARG A 15 8.07 -23.51 28.36
C ARG A 15 7.21 -22.85 27.27
N PHE A 16 6.87 -23.56 26.20
CA PHE A 16 6.03 -23.07 25.10
C PHE A 16 5.21 -24.20 24.46
N CYS A 17 4.02 -23.85 23.96
CA CYS A 17 3.14 -24.81 23.30
C CYS A 17 3.52 -25.06 21.84
N SER A 18 3.89 -26.29 21.49
CA SER A 18 4.25 -26.73 20.13
C SER A 18 3.13 -26.59 19.09
N LYS A 19 1.87 -26.43 19.51
CA LYS A 19 0.71 -26.26 18.61
C LYS A 19 0.35 -24.80 18.28
N CYS A 20 0.78 -23.82 19.09
CA CYS A 20 0.33 -22.43 18.95
C CYS A 20 1.36 -21.36 19.39
N GLY A 21 2.60 -21.74 19.66
CA GLY A 21 3.70 -20.85 20.04
C GLY A 21 3.54 -20.12 21.38
N THR A 22 2.45 -20.34 22.12
CA THR A 22 2.15 -19.59 23.34
C THR A 22 3.03 -20.06 24.49
N ALA A 23 3.70 -19.12 25.15
CA ALA A 23 4.53 -19.38 26.33
C ALA A 23 3.67 -19.95 27.48
N VAL A 24 4.25 -20.90 28.21
CA VAL A 24 3.63 -21.56 29.36
C VAL A 24 4.36 -21.04 30.59
N GLY A 25 3.70 -20.20 31.37
CA GLY A 25 4.29 -19.57 32.56
C GLY A 25 4.69 -20.62 33.60
N GLU A 26 5.93 -20.52 34.09
CA GLU A 26 6.42 -21.35 35.19
C GLU A 26 5.72 -20.94 36.49
N ILE A 27 4.84 -21.79 36.99
CA ILE A 27 4.26 -21.63 38.33
C ILE A 27 5.33 -22.08 39.33
N ALA A 28 6.05 -21.11 39.90
CA ALA A 28 6.88 -21.36 41.06
C ALA A 28 6.00 -21.86 42.23
N MET A 29 6.38 -22.97 42.85
CA MET A 29 5.69 -23.47 44.04
C MET A 29 5.98 -22.55 45.24
N PRO A 30 4.97 -22.25 46.08
CA PRO A 30 5.19 -21.43 47.28
C PRO A 30 5.85 -22.27 48.39
N ASP A 31 6.89 -21.71 49.01
CA ASP A 31 7.38 -22.12 50.33
C ASP A 31 6.87 -21.12 51.39
N VAL A 32 6.80 -21.53 52.66
CA VAL A 32 6.01 -20.87 53.70
C VAL A 32 6.85 -20.50 54.92
N SER A 33 7.07 -19.21 55.16
CA SER A 33 7.47 -18.69 56.49
C SER A 33 7.02 -17.24 56.72
N GLU A 34 6.54 -16.99 57.94
CA GLU A 34 6.06 -15.73 58.54
C GLU A 34 7.17 -14.71 58.92
N PRO A 35 6.88 -13.49 59.46
CA PRO A 35 5.80 -12.53 59.13
C PRO A 35 6.23 -11.01 59.23
N ALA A 36 5.23 -10.12 59.13
CA ALA A 36 5.12 -8.79 59.78
C ALA A 36 5.90 -7.53 59.27
N GLN A 37 5.15 -6.65 58.55
CA GLN A 37 4.79 -5.24 58.89
C GLN A 37 5.87 -4.23 59.43
N PRO A 38 5.83 -2.92 59.10
CA PRO A 38 4.59 -2.14 58.91
C PRO A 38 4.53 -1.09 57.76
N LYS A 39 3.32 -0.50 57.65
CA LYS A 39 2.80 0.49 56.68
C LYS A 39 3.63 1.77 56.43
N LYS A 40 3.40 2.37 55.25
CA LYS A 40 3.00 3.80 55.11
C LYS A 40 1.85 3.98 54.11
N GLU A 41 1.01 4.96 54.41
CA GLU A 41 -0.13 5.50 53.63
C GLU A 41 0.36 6.68 52.75
N GLN A 42 -0.33 7.25 51.74
CA GLN A 42 -1.68 7.14 51.13
C GLN A 42 -1.59 7.86 49.73
N GLN A 43 -2.58 8.02 48.82
CA GLN A 43 -3.97 7.53 48.70
C GLN A 43 -4.07 6.38 47.66
N GLY A 44 -4.67 6.40 46.45
CA GLY A 44 -5.46 7.35 45.62
C GLY A 44 -4.84 7.58 44.22
N GLU A 45 -5.59 7.84 43.13
CA GLU A 45 -7.04 7.79 42.85
C GLU A 45 -7.43 6.53 42.04
N GLN A 46 -8.73 6.21 41.99
CA GLN A 46 -9.28 5.19 41.08
C GLN A 46 -9.90 5.86 39.85
N PHE A 47 -9.66 5.32 38.66
CA PHE A 47 -10.68 5.36 37.61
C PHE A 47 -10.89 3.97 37.01
N LYS A 48 -12.15 3.63 36.75
CA LYS A 48 -12.59 2.27 36.41
C LYS A 48 -12.57 2.08 34.90
N LYS A 49 -12.58 0.81 34.47
CA LYS A 49 -12.92 0.44 33.10
C LYS A 49 -14.31 0.95 32.74
N ASP A 50 -14.48 1.25 31.46
CA ASP A 50 -15.45 0.71 30.48
C ASP A 50 -15.47 1.75 29.34
N SER A 51 -15.74 1.54 28.06
CA SER A 51 -16.06 0.45 27.12
C SER A 51 -16.28 1.17 25.76
N GLN A 52 -16.25 0.48 24.62
CA GLN A 52 -16.75 1.00 23.32
C GLN A 52 -16.21 2.35 22.81
N PHE A 53 -15.24 2.32 21.88
CA PHE A 53 -15.19 3.33 20.83
C PHE A 53 -16.19 2.91 19.73
N SER A 54 -17.26 3.67 19.56
CA SER A 54 -18.39 3.30 18.68
C SER A 54 -18.01 3.30 17.21
N GLN A 55 -18.59 2.37 16.45
CA GLN A 55 -18.66 2.49 14.98
C GLN A 55 -19.59 3.66 14.59
N PRO A 56 -19.37 4.31 13.43
CA PRO A 56 -20.35 5.25 12.89
C PRO A 56 -21.64 4.51 12.56
N VAL A 57 -22.75 4.98 13.14
CA VAL A 57 -24.09 4.44 12.84
C VAL A 57 -24.54 4.97 11.49
N TYR A 58 -24.78 4.06 10.54
CA TYR A 58 -25.52 4.38 9.33
C TYR A 58 -27.01 4.47 9.69
N VAL A 59 -27.63 5.62 9.40
CA VAL A 59 -29.08 5.80 9.60
C VAL A 59 -29.78 5.31 8.34
N GLU A 60 -30.47 4.17 8.46
CA GLU A 60 -31.47 3.74 7.49
C GLU A 60 -32.82 4.36 7.86
N GLU A 61 -33.45 5.06 6.93
CA GLU A 61 -34.81 5.59 7.06
C GLU A 61 -35.72 5.03 5.93
N PRO A 62 -37.05 4.95 6.16
CA PRO A 62 -37.85 3.84 5.65
C PRO A 62 -38.41 3.99 4.24
N VAL A 63 -38.81 2.85 3.66
CA VAL A 63 -39.41 2.75 2.31
C VAL A 63 -40.95 2.76 2.38
N ALA A 64 -41.55 3.71 1.64
CA ALA A 64 -42.95 3.84 1.24
C ALA A 64 -42.95 4.60 -0.12
N ASP A 65 -43.69 4.25 -1.18
CA ASP A 65 -45.17 4.22 -1.32
C ASP A 65 -45.74 5.66 -1.23
N ASP A 66 -46.42 6.25 -2.22
CA ASP A 66 -46.79 5.84 -3.60
C ASP A 66 -47.01 7.10 -4.51
N SER A 67 -47.47 6.89 -5.75
CA SER A 67 -48.05 7.76 -6.80
C SER A 67 -48.40 9.26 -6.55
N SER A 68 -48.31 10.01 -7.65
CA SER A 68 -49.01 11.27 -8.06
C SER A 68 -49.90 12.01 -7.03
N ASP A 69 -49.89 13.35 -6.92
CA ASP A 69 -50.01 14.28 -8.06
C ASP A 69 -49.78 15.77 -7.67
N GLY A 70 -49.67 16.67 -8.66
CA GLY A 70 -50.23 18.04 -8.60
C GLY A 70 -49.55 19.21 -7.81
N ASN A 71 -48.91 20.10 -8.59
CA ASN A 71 -48.91 21.59 -8.43
C ASN A 71 -47.87 22.31 -7.50
N GLN A 72 -47.49 23.55 -7.86
CA GLN A 72 -46.49 24.42 -7.19
C GLN A 72 -47.12 25.67 -6.55
N PRO A 73 -46.44 26.30 -5.57
CA PRO A 73 -45.72 27.54 -5.88
C PRO A 73 -44.23 27.54 -5.42
N LYS A 74 -43.53 28.67 -5.59
CA LYS A 74 -42.05 28.74 -5.66
C LYS A 74 -41.40 29.41 -4.44
N GLU A 75 -40.28 28.86 -3.99
CA GLU A 75 -39.25 29.59 -3.22
C GLU A 75 -37.89 29.53 -3.94
N VAL A 76 -36.99 30.47 -3.64
CA VAL A 76 -35.70 30.64 -4.35
C VAL A 76 -34.56 29.98 -3.58
N GLY A 77 -34.34 28.69 -3.82
CA GLY A 77 -33.16 27.95 -3.35
C GLY A 77 -31.97 28.06 -4.32
N VAL A 78 -30.74 28.18 -3.77
CA VAL A 78 -29.50 28.21 -4.57
C VAL A 78 -29.19 26.80 -5.10
N ASN A 79 -29.29 26.62 -6.41
CA ASN A 79 -29.21 25.31 -7.06
C ASN A 79 -27.81 24.98 -7.61
N ASN A 80 -26.98 24.30 -6.81
CA ASN A 80 -25.68 23.77 -7.24
C ASN A 80 -25.83 22.41 -7.95
N GLN A 81 -26.43 22.40 -9.14
CA GLN A 81 -26.51 21.22 -10.00
C GLN A 81 -25.19 20.96 -10.75
N VAL A 82 -24.30 20.16 -10.12
CA VAL A 82 -23.33 19.36 -10.86
C VAL A 82 -24.07 18.11 -11.37
N PRO A 83 -24.01 17.75 -12.67
CA PRO A 83 -24.75 16.61 -13.19
C PRO A 83 -24.27 15.29 -12.56
N ALA A 84 -25.21 14.41 -12.25
CA ALA A 84 -24.94 13.16 -11.54
C ALA A 84 -23.97 12.27 -12.32
N ALA A 85 -22.81 11.97 -11.70
CA ALA A 85 -21.95 10.90 -12.16
C ALA A 85 -22.70 9.57 -12.05
N LYS A 86 -22.64 8.73 -13.09
CA LYS A 86 -23.28 7.41 -13.09
C LYS A 86 -22.71 6.56 -11.94
N PRO A 87 -23.53 5.76 -11.24
CA PRO A 87 -23.05 4.94 -10.13
C PRO A 87 -21.98 3.95 -10.62
N GLN A 88 -20.74 4.13 -10.16
CA GLN A 88 -19.65 3.20 -10.43
C GLN A 88 -19.81 1.95 -9.56
N SER A 89 -20.62 1.00 -10.04
CA SER A 89 -20.58 -0.45 -9.76
C SER A 89 -19.91 -0.82 -8.42
N SER A 90 -20.68 -0.81 -7.33
CA SER A 90 -20.23 -1.11 -5.97
C SER A 90 -19.92 -2.60 -5.74
N ASN A 91 -18.94 -3.14 -6.47
CA ASN A 91 -18.46 -4.52 -6.41
C ASN A 91 -16.97 -4.57 -6.01
N THR A 92 -16.61 -3.90 -4.92
CA THR A 92 -15.29 -4.07 -4.28
C THR A 92 -15.25 -5.38 -3.51
N HIS A 93 -15.02 -6.49 -4.22
CA HIS A 93 -14.52 -7.70 -3.58
C HIS A 93 -13.11 -7.42 -3.05
N TYR A 94 -12.99 -7.21 -1.74
CA TYR A 94 -11.70 -7.22 -1.04
C TYR A 94 -11.09 -8.61 -1.24
N ALA A 95 -9.93 -8.69 -1.91
CA ALA A 95 -9.40 -9.97 -2.36
C ALA A 95 -8.94 -10.83 -1.17
N ASN A 96 -9.38 -12.10 -1.13
CA ASN A 96 -8.97 -12.99 -0.05
C ASN A 96 -7.56 -13.54 -0.33
N TRP A 97 -6.58 -12.97 0.36
CA TRP A 97 -5.16 -13.32 0.24
C TRP A 97 -4.83 -14.76 0.67
N GLU A 98 -5.72 -15.46 1.39
CA GLU A 98 -5.54 -16.87 1.76
C GLU A 98 -5.80 -17.81 0.57
N ASN A 99 -6.76 -17.46 -0.31
CA ASN A 99 -7.24 -18.33 -1.39
C ASN A 99 -6.85 -17.85 -2.80
N GLY A 100 -6.47 -16.57 -2.96
CA GLY A 100 -6.20 -15.96 -4.27
C GLY A 100 -7.46 -15.58 -5.08
N GLU A 101 -8.65 -15.86 -4.54
CA GLU A 101 -9.93 -15.50 -5.14
C GLU A 101 -10.19 -13.99 -5.02
N GLY A 102 -10.65 -13.37 -6.11
CA GLY A 102 -10.95 -11.94 -6.18
C GLY A 102 -9.88 -11.06 -6.82
N TYR A 103 -8.69 -11.58 -7.15
CA TYR A 103 -7.74 -10.87 -8.01
C TYR A 103 -8.07 -11.11 -9.50
N PRO A 104 -8.38 -10.07 -10.29
CA PRO A 104 -8.34 -10.20 -11.75
C PRO A 104 -6.89 -10.48 -12.20
N PRO A 105 -6.67 -11.25 -13.28
CA PRO A 105 -5.39 -11.92 -13.55
C PRO A 105 -4.19 -10.98 -13.80
N ASN A 106 -4.41 -9.67 -13.97
CA ASN A 106 -3.40 -8.66 -14.24
C ASN A 106 -2.97 -7.79 -13.03
N TRP A 107 -3.52 -8.02 -11.83
CA TRP A 107 -3.40 -7.06 -10.71
C TRP A 107 -2.05 -7.03 -9.97
N VAL A 108 -1.12 -7.94 -10.27
CA VAL A 108 0.28 -7.88 -9.77
C VAL A 108 1.24 -7.38 -10.86
N GLY A 109 0.77 -6.43 -11.65
CA GLY A 109 1.49 -5.82 -12.77
C GLY A 109 1.63 -6.79 -13.94
N SER A 110 0.65 -6.81 -14.84
CA SER A 110 0.72 -7.56 -16.11
C SER A 110 1.74 -6.99 -17.11
N LEU A 111 1.96 -5.68 -17.12
CA LEU A 111 2.70 -4.98 -18.17
C LEU A 111 4.12 -5.52 -18.40
N SER A 112 4.50 -5.69 -19.67
CA SER A 112 5.87 -6.06 -20.02
C SER A 112 6.87 -5.01 -19.52
N LEU A 113 8.16 -5.37 -19.51
CA LEU A 113 9.24 -4.43 -19.19
C LEU A 113 9.17 -3.15 -20.04
N ILE A 114 8.82 -3.29 -21.32
CA ILE A 114 8.77 -2.20 -22.29
C ILE A 114 7.52 -1.35 -22.09
N ASP A 115 6.34 -1.98 -22.00
CA ASP A 115 5.06 -1.27 -21.81
C ASP A 115 5.07 -0.48 -20.48
N ASN A 116 5.63 -1.08 -19.43
CA ASN A 116 5.78 -0.43 -18.13
C ASN A 116 6.73 0.79 -18.19
N TYR A 117 7.88 0.66 -18.85
CA TYR A 117 8.83 1.77 -19.01
C TYR A 117 8.25 2.90 -19.85
N ILE A 118 7.53 2.58 -20.95
CA ILE A 118 6.84 3.56 -21.79
C ILE A 118 5.73 4.28 -21.00
N MET A 119 4.90 3.57 -20.25
CA MET A 119 3.86 4.15 -19.38
C MET A 119 4.46 5.13 -18.37
N CYS A 120 5.54 4.74 -17.70
CA CYS A 120 6.21 5.60 -16.72
C CYS A 120 6.82 6.87 -17.35
N LEU A 121 7.32 6.79 -18.59
CA LEU A 121 7.92 7.95 -19.28
C LEU A 121 6.93 8.83 -20.05
N LYS A 122 5.74 8.33 -20.41
CA LYS A 122 4.71 9.11 -21.12
C LYS A 122 3.61 9.60 -20.20
N ASP A 123 2.96 8.67 -19.50
CA ASP A 123 1.70 8.92 -18.81
C ASP A 123 1.91 9.33 -17.35
N LYS A 124 3.03 8.87 -16.73
CA LYS A 124 3.34 9.11 -15.31
C LYS A 124 4.68 9.86 -15.08
N TYR A 125 5.21 10.54 -16.10
CA TYR A 125 6.57 11.13 -16.09
C TYR A 125 6.89 12.02 -14.89
N ALA A 126 5.93 12.87 -14.51
CA ALA A 126 6.01 13.73 -13.32
C ALA A 126 4.79 13.51 -12.40
N ASP A 127 4.19 12.31 -12.45
CA ASP A 127 3.09 11.97 -11.55
C ASP A 127 3.62 11.39 -10.23
N PHE A 128 3.49 12.18 -9.18
CA PHE A 128 3.82 11.82 -7.79
C PHE A 128 2.59 11.32 -7.00
N LYS A 129 1.38 11.35 -7.59
CA LYS A 129 0.13 10.93 -6.94
C LYS A 129 -0.13 9.45 -7.16
N GLY A 130 -1.11 8.88 -6.47
CA GLY A 130 -1.38 7.46 -6.58
C GLY A 130 -0.25 6.59 -6.03
N ARG A 131 -0.17 5.37 -6.55
CA ARG A 131 0.67 4.27 -6.04
C ARG A 131 1.44 3.62 -7.19
N ALA A 132 2.54 2.94 -6.85
CA ALA A 132 3.31 2.08 -7.77
C ALA A 132 3.58 0.75 -7.07
N THR A 133 3.08 -0.36 -7.63
CA THR A 133 3.34 -1.69 -7.06
C THR A 133 4.81 -2.07 -7.24
N ARG A 134 5.26 -3.11 -6.53
CA ARG A 134 6.58 -3.72 -6.71
C ARG A 134 6.91 -3.97 -8.20
N GLY A 135 5.94 -4.46 -8.97
CA GLY A 135 6.11 -4.78 -10.39
C GLY A 135 6.39 -3.56 -11.26
N GLU A 136 5.64 -2.46 -11.07
CA GLU A 136 5.89 -1.20 -11.76
C GLU A 136 7.25 -0.60 -11.38
N PHE A 137 7.56 -0.54 -10.08
CA PHE A 137 8.81 0.03 -9.62
C PHE A 137 10.04 -0.73 -10.15
N TRP A 138 10.08 -2.05 -9.97
CA TRP A 138 11.28 -2.83 -10.33
C TRP A 138 11.48 -2.97 -11.84
N ARG A 139 10.41 -3.02 -12.65
CA ARG A 139 10.53 -2.99 -14.11
C ARG A 139 11.04 -1.64 -14.60
N PHE A 140 10.50 -0.52 -14.09
CA PHE A 140 11.03 0.80 -14.43
C PHE A 140 12.50 0.93 -14.04
N VAL A 141 12.88 0.58 -12.80
CA VAL A 141 14.27 0.69 -12.32
C VAL A 141 15.22 -0.15 -13.17
N LEU A 142 14.90 -1.42 -13.45
CA LEU A 142 15.76 -2.28 -14.27
C LEU A 142 15.89 -1.76 -15.72
N ALA A 143 14.79 -1.31 -16.33
CA ALA A 143 14.83 -0.70 -17.66
C ALA A 143 15.65 0.60 -17.67
N GLN A 144 15.49 1.46 -16.67
CA GLN A 144 16.21 2.72 -16.53
C GLN A 144 17.72 2.52 -16.34
N TRP A 145 18.13 1.49 -15.58
CA TRP A 145 19.53 1.09 -15.44
C TRP A 145 20.13 0.62 -16.77
N VAL A 146 19.42 -0.23 -17.53
CA VAL A 146 19.88 -0.70 -18.84
C VAL A 146 19.98 0.45 -19.84
N VAL A 147 18.94 1.29 -19.95
CA VAL A 147 18.92 2.45 -20.87
C VAL A 147 20.00 3.46 -20.51
N GLY A 148 20.18 3.79 -19.22
CA GLY A 148 21.24 4.71 -18.77
C GLY A 148 22.65 4.17 -19.03
N SER A 149 22.87 2.87 -18.83
CA SER A 149 24.15 2.22 -19.10
C SER A 149 24.48 2.22 -20.60
N LEU A 150 23.51 1.87 -21.45
CA LEU A 150 23.68 1.89 -22.91
C LEU A 150 23.89 3.31 -23.45
N LEU A 151 23.14 4.29 -22.95
CA LEU A 151 23.31 5.69 -23.31
C LEU A 151 24.74 6.17 -22.98
N THR A 152 25.21 5.89 -21.75
CA THR A 152 26.55 6.29 -21.30
C THR A 152 27.64 5.62 -22.14
N LEU A 153 27.50 4.32 -22.41
CA LEU A 153 28.46 3.55 -23.22
C LEU A 153 28.55 4.06 -24.66
N ILE A 154 27.40 4.31 -25.30
CA ILE A 154 27.35 4.76 -26.70
C ILE A 154 27.93 6.17 -26.82
N PHE A 155 27.48 7.11 -25.99
CA PHE A 155 27.84 8.52 -26.14
C PHE A 155 29.28 8.83 -25.70
N SER A 156 29.83 8.12 -24.70
CA SER A 156 31.23 8.31 -24.27
C SER A 156 32.26 7.84 -25.29
N VAL A 157 31.94 6.83 -26.11
CA VAL A 157 32.84 6.33 -27.17
C VAL A 157 32.82 7.22 -28.43
N ILE A 158 31.78 8.04 -28.62
CA ILE A 158 31.64 8.92 -29.79
C ILE A 158 32.48 10.19 -29.66
N SER A 159 32.41 10.90 -28.53
CA SER A 159 33.21 12.10 -28.24
C SER A 159 32.99 12.62 -26.81
N ASP A 160 33.89 13.50 -26.33
CA ASP A 160 33.69 14.25 -25.09
C ASP A 160 32.37 15.04 -25.10
N PHE A 161 31.99 15.64 -26.23
CA PHE A 161 30.71 16.33 -26.39
C PHE A 161 29.50 15.37 -26.28
N GLY A 162 29.67 14.12 -26.71
CA GLY A 162 28.71 13.05 -26.48
C GLY A 162 28.44 12.81 -24.99
N SER A 163 29.49 12.79 -24.16
CA SER A 163 29.35 12.64 -22.70
C SER A 163 28.47 13.74 -22.07
N ILE A 164 28.58 14.97 -22.55
CA ILE A 164 27.75 16.11 -22.13
C ILE A 164 26.30 15.88 -22.53
N ILE A 165 26.03 15.45 -23.77
CA ILE A 165 24.67 15.12 -24.25
C ILE A 165 24.03 14.02 -23.39
N SER A 166 24.77 12.92 -23.14
CA SER A 166 24.25 11.84 -22.28
C SER A 166 23.98 12.27 -20.84
N SER A 167 24.76 13.24 -20.33
CA SER A 167 24.54 13.82 -19.00
C SER A 167 23.25 14.65 -18.95
N VAL A 168 23.00 15.48 -19.97
CA VAL A 168 21.77 16.28 -20.09
C VAL A 168 20.52 15.39 -20.23
N ILE A 169 20.61 14.30 -20.99
CA ILE A 169 19.55 13.29 -21.08
C ILE A 169 19.35 12.58 -19.73
N GLY A 170 20.44 12.28 -19.01
CA GLY A 170 20.41 11.73 -17.66
C GLY A 170 19.64 12.60 -16.66
N LEU A 171 19.79 13.94 -16.74
CA LEU A 171 19.03 14.88 -15.90
C LEU A 171 17.51 14.80 -16.14
N ALA A 172 17.07 14.54 -17.38
CA ALA A 172 15.64 14.37 -17.66
C ALA A 172 15.07 13.12 -16.94
N PHE A 173 15.80 12.00 -16.95
CA PHE A 173 15.39 10.75 -16.29
C PHE A 173 15.34 10.82 -14.75
N ILE A 174 15.88 11.87 -14.11
CA ILE A 174 15.76 12.08 -12.66
C ILE A 174 14.29 12.24 -12.26
N ILE A 175 13.50 13.01 -13.02
CA ILE A 175 12.10 13.31 -12.68
C ILE A 175 11.22 12.05 -12.57
N PRO A 176 11.13 11.17 -13.61
CA PRO A 176 10.35 9.94 -13.51
C PRO A 176 10.93 8.94 -12.49
N SER A 177 12.25 8.94 -12.27
CA SER A 177 12.89 8.10 -11.24
C SER A 177 12.45 8.48 -9.82
N ILE A 178 12.37 9.79 -9.51
CA ILE A 178 11.81 10.26 -8.23
C ILE A 178 10.30 10.00 -8.19
N ALA A 179 9.58 10.25 -9.27
CA ALA A 179 8.12 10.05 -9.35
C ALA A 179 7.71 8.61 -9.02
N VAL A 180 8.31 7.60 -9.66
CA VAL A 180 8.00 6.19 -9.37
C VAL A 180 8.45 5.78 -7.96
N GLN A 181 9.56 6.31 -7.44
CA GLN A 181 10.01 6.03 -6.08
C GLN A 181 9.08 6.64 -5.01
N VAL A 182 8.53 7.83 -5.25
CA VAL A 182 7.51 8.44 -4.40
C VAL A 182 6.20 7.64 -4.45
N ARG A 183 5.74 7.24 -5.63
CA ARG A 183 4.55 6.36 -5.77
C ARG A 183 4.76 4.97 -5.15
N ARG A 184 6.00 4.46 -5.11
CA ARG A 184 6.38 3.22 -4.39
C ARG A 184 6.32 3.41 -2.87
N LEU A 185 6.71 4.57 -2.33
CA LEU A 185 6.56 4.90 -0.91
C LEU A 185 5.08 5.04 -0.52
N HIS A 186 4.28 5.68 -1.37
CA HIS A 186 2.83 5.79 -1.20
C HIS A 186 2.12 4.43 -1.16
N ASP A 187 2.56 3.46 -1.98
CA ASP A 187 1.99 2.10 -2.01
C ASP A 187 2.22 1.29 -0.72
N ILE A 188 3.19 1.69 0.11
CA ILE A 188 3.46 1.13 1.44
C ILE A 188 3.01 2.07 2.58
N GLY A 189 2.18 3.07 2.27
CA GLY A 189 1.60 4.02 3.22
C GLY A 189 2.54 5.15 3.69
N ARG A 190 3.78 5.21 3.21
CA ARG A 190 4.76 6.26 3.59
C ARG A 190 4.59 7.51 2.73
N THR A 191 4.89 8.68 3.30
CA THR A 191 4.93 9.95 2.56
C THR A 191 6.12 10.02 1.61
N GLY A 192 5.97 10.70 0.46
CA GLY A 192 7.07 10.95 -0.49
C GLY A 192 8.30 11.64 0.12
N TRP A 193 8.13 12.39 1.22
CA TRP A 193 9.22 12.97 2.02
C TRP A 193 10.27 11.97 2.48
N TRP A 194 9.92 10.68 2.66
CA TRP A 194 10.89 9.63 2.96
C TRP A 194 11.96 9.45 1.88
N TYR A 195 11.74 9.94 0.66
CA TYR A 195 12.78 9.93 -0.39
C TYR A 195 14.03 10.76 0.00
N LEU A 196 13.88 11.83 0.79
CA LEU A 196 15.01 12.69 1.16
C LEU A 196 16.11 11.99 1.97
N ILE A 197 15.85 10.80 2.53
CA ILE A 197 16.89 9.99 3.16
C ILE A 197 17.98 9.54 2.17
N VAL A 198 17.76 9.68 0.85
CA VAL A 198 18.80 9.49 -0.18
C VAL A 198 20.06 10.35 0.06
N PHE A 199 19.91 11.51 0.71
CA PHE A 199 21.03 12.41 1.07
C PHE A 199 21.73 12.03 2.39
N VAL A 200 21.21 11.03 3.12
CA VAL A 200 21.77 10.55 4.39
C VAL A 200 22.63 9.31 4.14
N PRO A 201 23.82 9.17 4.75
CA PRO A 201 24.61 7.94 4.67
C PRO A 201 23.78 6.70 4.97
N PHE A 202 23.91 5.66 4.12
CA PHE A 202 23.12 4.42 4.15
C PHE A 202 21.60 4.56 3.92
N GLY A 203 21.03 5.76 3.76
CA GLY A 203 19.59 5.95 3.53
C GLY A 203 19.07 5.29 2.24
N VAL A 204 19.94 5.12 1.24
CA VAL A 204 19.66 4.29 0.05
C VAL A 204 19.32 2.83 0.38
N ILE A 205 19.87 2.27 1.47
CA ILE A 205 19.54 0.91 1.95
C ILE A 205 18.14 0.89 2.56
N VAL A 206 17.75 1.95 3.27
CA VAL A 206 16.40 2.11 3.82
C VAL A 206 15.37 2.25 2.69
N LEU A 207 15.67 3.03 1.64
CA LEU A 207 14.84 3.10 0.44
C LEU A 207 14.75 1.76 -0.30
N LEU A 208 15.85 1.01 -0.41
CA LEU A 208 15.85 -0.34 -0.99
C LEU A 208 14.92 -1.29 -0.22
N ILE A 209 15.00 -1.28 1.12
CA ILE A 209 14.13 -2.06 2.01
C ILE A 209 12.65 -1.67 1.83
N PHE A 210 12.34 -0.38 1.70
CA PHE A 210 10.98 0.09 1.42
C PHE A 210 10.50 -0.34 0.03
N SER A 211 11.34 -0.24 -1.00
CA SER A 211 11.01 -0.63 -2.36
C SER A 211 10.72 -2.13 -2.53
N ILE A 212 11.24 -2.99 -1.65
CA ILE A 212 10.90 -4.43 -1.62
C ILE A 212 9.74 -4.82 -0.68
N GLN A 213 9.15 -3.93 0.12
CA GLN A 213 8.07 -4.28 1.07
C GLN A 213 6.76 -4.75 0.39
N GLN A 214 5.89 -5.45 1.14
CA GLN A 214 4.48 -5.72 0.82
C GLN A 214 3.79 -4.46 0.27
N SER A 215 3.18 -4.52 -0.92
CA SER A 215 2.12 -3.57 -1.31
C SER A 215 0.94 -3.73 -0.36
N GLN A 216 0.32 -2.63 0.09
CA GLN A 216 -0.88 -2.73 0.90
C GLN A 216 -2.04 -3.29 0.04
N PRO A 217 -2.72 -4.39 0.44
CA PRO A 217 -3.77 -4.98 -0.40
C PRO A 217 -5.00 -4.08 -0.48
N GLU A 218 -5.30 -3.37 0.61
CA GLU A 218 -6.40 -2.42 0.71
C GLU A 218 -6.12 -1.10 -0.03
N THR A 219 -7.20 -0.35 -0.27
CA THR A 219 -7.13 1.09 -0.57
C THR A 219 -6.49 1.83 0.61
N ASN A 220 -5.58 2.76 0.31
CA ASN A 220 -4.94 3.60 1.34
C ASN A 220 -5.13 5.10 1.03
N GLN A 221 -4.56 5.98 1.86
CA GLN A 221 -4.69 7.44 1.71
C GLN A 221 -4.18 8.02 0.38
N TYR A 222 -3.42 7.24 -0.41
CA TYR A 222 -2.94 7.60 -1.75
C TYR A 222 -3.78 6.98 -2.87
N GLY A 223 -4.82 6.19 -2.53
CA GLY A 223 -5.77 5.59 -3.47
C GLY A 223 -5.81 4.07 -3.45
N PRO A 224 -6.65 3.48 -4.34
CA PRO A 224 -6.67 2.04 -4.59
C PRO A 224 -5.36 1.57 -5.24
N LEU A 225 -5.18 0.24 -5.32
CA LEU A 225 -4.12 -0.34 -6.15
C LEU A 225 -4.25 0.14 -7.62
N PRO A 226 -3.14 0.41 -8.32
CA PRO A 226 -3.18 0.91 -9.69
C PRO A 226 -3.66 -0.16 -10.67
N ASP A 227 -4.72 0.14 -11.41
CA ASP A 227 -5.16 -0.67 -12.55
C ASP A 227 -4.24 -0.46 -13.77
N TYR A 228 -3.90 -1.55 -14.45
CA TYR A 228 -3.08 -1.58 -15.65
C TYR A 228 -3.85 -2.00 -16.92
N SER A 229 -5.14 -2.34 -16.80
CA SER A 229 -5.96 -2.95 -17.86
C SER A 229 -6.05 -2.14 -19.16
N ASN A 230 -5.90 -0.81 -19.07
CA ASN A 230 -5.92 0.11 -20.21
C ASN A 230 -4.59 0.13 -20.98
N TYR A 231 -3.45 -0.11 -20.30
CA TYR A 231 -2.12 -0.13 -20.93
C TYR A 231 -1.80 -1.49 -21.56
N GLU A 232 -2.35 -2.57 -20.99
CA GLU A 232 -2.25 -3.95 -21.51
C GLU A 232 -2.87 -4.09 -22.91
N LYS A 233 -3.91 -3.30 -23.20
CA LYS A 233 -4.58 -3.21 -24.51
C LYS A 233 -3.93 -2.20 -25.47
N SER A 234 -2.81 -1.58 -25.09
CA SER A 234 -2.20 -0.51 -25.89
C SER A 234 -1.73 -1.02 -27.25
N GLU A 235 -1.90 -0.18 -28.27
CA GLU A 235 -1.64 -0.57 -29.67
C GLU A 235 -0.18 -0.97 -29.91
N PHE A 236 0.75 -0.49 -29.08
CA PHE A 236 2.16 -0.84 -29.13
C PHE A 236 2.39 -2.35 -28.87
N SER A 237 1.89 -2.88 -27.75
CA SER A 237 2.04 -4.29 -27.40
C SER A 237 1.43 -5.21 -28.47
N SER A 238 0.22 -4.87 -28.93
CA SER A 238 -0.47 -5.56 -30.02
C SER A 238 0.31 -5.55 -31.35
N ARG A 239 0.85 -4.39 -31.77
CA ARG A 239 1.59 -4.25 -33.03
C ARG A 239 2.93 -5.01 -33.05
N TYR A 240 3.63 -5.11 -31.91
CA TYR A 240 4.96 -5.73 -31.87
C TYR A 240 4.99 -7.19 -31.40
N PHE A 241 4.01 -7.64 -30.61
CA PHE A 241 3.98 -9.00 -30.04
C PHE A 241 2.72 -9.80 -30.38
N GLY A 242 1.65 -9.18 -30.90
CA GLY A 242 0.38 -9.86 -31.23
C GLY A 242 0.38 -10.70 -32.52
N LYS A 243 1.55 -11.20 -32.96
CA LYS A 243 1.75 -11.97 -34.22
C LYS A 243 2.85 -13.05 -34.11
N ILE A 244 2.92 -13.74 -32.96
CA ILE A 244 3.81 -14.88 -32.72
C ILE A 244 2.95 -16.05 -32.26
#